data_AF-A0A4T2GUA3-F1
#
_entry.id   AF-A0A4T2GUA3-F1
#
_cell.length_a   1.000
_cell.length_b   1.000
_cell.length_c   1.000
_cell.angle_alpha   90.00
_cell.angle_beta   90.00
_cell.angle_gamma   90.00
#
_symmetry.space_group_name_H-M   'P 1'
#
loop_
_entity.id
_entity.type
_entity.pdbx_description
1 polymer ?
#
loop_
_entity_poly.entity_id
_entity_poly.type
_entity_poly.pdbx_seq_one_letter_code
_entity_poly.pdbx_strand_id
1 'polypeptide(L)'
;MRATEVTINNKDNSYNQHMHVLVCVEPTYFKNTENYVNQKQWIQFWKKAMKLDYDPNVKVQMIRPKNKYKSDIQSAIDETAKYPVKDTDFMTDDEEKNLKRLSDLEEGLHRKRLISYGGLLKEIHKKINLDDTEEGDLIHTDDDEKADEDGFSIIAMWNWERKNYFIKE
;
A
#
# COMPACT_ATOMS: atom_id res chain seq x y z
N MET A 1 7.63 8.00 5.85
CA MET A 1 7.20 7.15 4.72
C MET A 1 5.86 7.67 4.24
N ARG A 2 5.61 7.61 2.93
CA ARG A 2 4.32 8.00 2.35
C ARG A 2 3.90 6.90 1.38
N ALA A 3 2.67 6.44 1.52
CA ALA A 3 1.98 5.63 0.53
C ALA A 3 0.76 6.39 -0.01
N THR A 4 0.51 6.24 -1.31
CA THR A 4 -0.64 6.82 -1.99
C THR A 4 -1.59 5.71 -2.37
N GLU A 5 -2.85 5.87 -2.01
CA GLU A 5 -3.96 4.97 -2.32
C GLU A 5 -4.99 5.74 -3.15
N VAL A 6 -5.61 5.08 -4.14
CA VAL A 6 -6.74 5.65 -4.88
C VAL A 6 -7.97 4.79 -4.60
N THR A 7 -9.03 5.44 -4.13
CA THR A 7 -10.32 4.82 -3.87
C THR A 7 -11.37 5.35 -4.84
N ILE A 8 -12.39 4.56 -5.14
CA ILE A 8 -13.45 4.96 -6.09
C ILE A 8 -14.73 5.26 -5.31
N ASN A 9 -15.33 6.42 -5.59
CA ASN A 9 -16.65 6.74 -5.08
C ASN A 9 -17.72 6.01 -5.91
N ASN A 10 -18.45 5.10 -5.29
CA ASN A 10 -19.48 4.33 -5.99
C ASN A 10 -20.73 5.15 -6.40
N LYS A 11 -20.90 6.37 -5.89
CA LYS A 11 -22.05 7.23 -6.23
C LYS A 11 -21.87 7.99 -7.54
N ASP A 12 -20.69 8.56 -7.76
CA ASP A 12 -20.40 9.42 -8.91
C ASP A 12 -19.24 8.89 -9.78
N ASN A 13 -18.62 7.76 -9.40
CA ASN A 13 -17.45 7.17 -10.03
C ASN A 13 -16.20 8.08 -10.05
N SER A 14 -16.13 9.07 -9.15
CA SER A 14 -14.92 9.84 -8.96
C SER A 14 -13.81 9.03 -8.28
N TYR A 15 -12.57 9.38 -8.59
CA TYR A 15 -11.37 8.81 -7.98
C TYR A 15 -10.86 9.73 -6.87
N ASN A 16 -10.72 9.19 -5.67
CA ASN A 16 -10.27 9.92 -4.48
C ASN A 16 -8.87 9.46 -4.07
N GLN A 17 -7.94 10.40 -4.06
CA GLN A 17 -6.58 10.16 -3.58
C GLN A 17 -6.55 10.18 -2.05
N HIS A 18 -6.08 9.10 -1.45
CA HIS A 18 -5.79 8.96 -0.03
C HIS A 18 -4.28 8.83 0.19
N MET A 19 -3.76 9.48 1.23
CA MET A 19 -2.33 9.45 1.55
C MET A 19 -2.14 8.95 2.98
N HIS A 20 -1.37 7.88 3.13
CA HIS A 20 -0.93 7.38 4.43
C HIS A 20 0.50 7.86 4.66
N VAL A 21 0.71 8.65 5.72
CA VAL A 21 2.02 9.28 6.00
C VAL A 21 2.48 8.94 7.41
N LEU A 22 3.62 8.26 7.48
CA LEU A 22 4.33 7.98 8.72
C LEU A 22 5.42 9.04 8.95
N VAL A 23 5.29 9.76 10.06
CA VAL A 23 6.22 10.83 10.49
C VAL A 23 6.91 10.41 11.78
N CYS A 24 8.24 10.38 11.76
CA CYS A 24 9.05 10.22 12.97
C CYS A 24 9.23 11.59 13.62
N VAL A 25 8.88 11.71 14.89
CA VAL A 25 8.97 12.95 15.67
C VAL A 25 9.80 12.72 16.93
N GLU A 26 10.32 13.79 17.52
CA GLU A 26 11.04 13.71 18.78
C GLU A 26 10.13 13.18 19.92
N PRO A 27 10.67 12.48 20.93
CA PRO A 27 9.88 11.99 22.07
C PRO A 27 9.14 13.09 22.86
N THR A 28 9.64 14.32 22.76
CA THR A 28 9.08 15.53 23.37
C THR A 28 7.95 16.15 22.56
N TYR A 29 7.71 15.72 21.31
CA TYR A 29 6.76 16.34 20.39
C TYR A 29 5.34 16.45 20.94
N PHE A 30 4.87 15.41 21.64
CA PHE A 30 3.53 15.41 22.25
C PHE A 30 3.49 16.08 23.63
N LYS A 31 4.63 16.44 24.19
CA LYS A 31 4.77 17.06 25.53
C LYS A 31 5.01 18.57 25.44
N ASN A 32 5.66 19.03 24.37
CA ASN A 32 5.94 20.45 24.14
C ASN A 32 4.92 21.04 23.16
N THR A 33 4.14 22.01 23.63
CA THR A 33 3.14 22.72 22.82
C THR A 33 3.75 23.64 21.75
N GLU A 34 5.01 24.07 21.91
CA GLU A 34 5.67 24.98 20.97
C GLU A 34 5.90 24.32 19.60
N ASN A 35 6.25 23.02 19.61
CA ASN A 35 6.59 22.26 18.41
C ASN A 35 5.46 21.35 17.92
N TYR A 36 4.38 21.19 18.71
CA TYR A 36 3.27 20.32 18.35
C TYR A 36 2.38 20.96 17.27
N VAL A 37 2.26 20.28 16.12
CA VAL A 37 1.35 20.66 15.04
C VAL A 37 -0.01 19.99 15.25
N ASN A 38 -1.04 20.78 15.50
CA ASN A 38 -2.40 20.31 15.66
C ASN A 38 -3.09 20.03 14.31
N GLN A 39 -4.23 19.34 14.35
CA GLN A 39 -4.97 18.93 13.15
C GLN A 39 -5.35 20.12 12.24
N LYS A 40 -5.75 21.27 12.80
CA LYS A 40 -6.11 22.45 12.00
C LYS A 40 -4.91 22.98 11.23
N GLN A 41 -3.74 23.03 11.86
CA GLN A 41 -2.50 23.43 11.18
C GLN A 41 -2.14 22.44 10.06
N TRP A 42 -2.27 21.13 10.31
CA TRP A 42 -2.07 20.12 9.27
C TRP A 42 -2.99 20.30 8.08
N ILE A 43 -4.29 20.56 8.30
CA ILE A 43 -5.25 20.83 7.22
C ILE A 43 -4.78 22.02 6.37
N GLN A 44 -4.33 23.11 7.02
CA GLN A 44 -3.85 24.30 6.31
C GLN A 44 -2.56 24.03 5.54
N PHE A 45 -1.64 23.25 6.08
CA PHE A 45 -0.41 22.85 5.38
C PHE A 45 -0.72 22.02 4.14
N TRP A 46 -1.60 21.02 4.25
CA TRP A 46 -2.01 20.20 3.11
C TRP A 46 -2.76 21.01 2.06
N LYS A 47 -3.72 21.85 2.48
CA LYS A 47 -4.44 22.77 1.58
C LYS A 47 -3.48 23.63 0.78
N LYS A 48 -2.49 24.24 1.45
CA LYS A 48 -1.46 25.07 0.80
C LYS A 48 -0.55 24.26 -0.12
N ALA A 49 -0.05 23.12 0.33
CA ALA A 49 0.89 22.28 -0.43
C ALA A 49 0.26 21.72 -1.71
N MET A 50 -1.01 21.30 -1.63
CA MET A 50 -1.78 20.74 -2.75
C MET A 50 -2.54 21.80 -3.55
N LYS A 51 -2.49 23.08 -3.15
CA LYS A 51 -3.20 24.21 -3.77
C LYS A 51 -4.72 23.96 -3.87
N LEU A 52 -5.31 23.40 -2.82
CA LEU A 52 -6.74 23.10 -2.76
C LEU A 52 -7.54 24.37 -2.41
N ASP A 53 -8.71 24.51 -3.00
CA ASP A 53 -9.71 25.52 -2.64
C ASP A 53 -10.58 25.10 -1.44
N TYR A 54 -10.65 23.81 -1.14
CA TYR A 54 -11.33 23.24 0.03
C TYR A 54 -10.38 22.82 1.16
N ASP A 55 -10.94 22.56 2.34
CA ASP A 55 -10.20 22.01 3.48
C ASP A 55 -10.18 20.46 3.39
N PRO A 56 -9.01 19.82 3.23
CA PRO A 56 -8.93 18.37 3.09
C PRO A 56 -9.25 17.65 4.41
N ASN A 57 -9.75 16.42 4.30
CA ASN A 57 -9.90 15.54 5.46
C ASN A 57 -8.54 15.00 5.88
N VAL A 58 -8.08 15.39 7.08
CA VAL A 58 -6.78 14.99 7.61
C VAL A 58 -6.97 14.36 8.98
N LYS A 59 -6.56 13.10 9.11
CA LYS A 59 -6.56 12.37 10.38
C LYS A 59 -5.12 12.23 10.87
N VAL A 60 -4.82 12.83 12.02
CA VAL A 60 -3.49 12.78 12.65
C VAL A 60 -3.62 12.11 14.00
N GLN A 61 -2.88 11.02 14.18
CA GLN A 61 -2.94 10.23 15.41
C GLN A 61 -1.56 9.72 15.78
N MET A 62 -1.31 9.63 17.09
CA MET A 62 -0.20 8.85 17.62
C MET A 62 -0.47 7.38 17.36
N ILE A 63 0.54 6.66 16.90
CA ILE A 63 0.43 5.23 16.66
C ILE A 63 0.43 4.51 18.00
N ARG A 64 -0.55 3.63 18.17
CA ARG A 64 -0.75 2.82 19.36
C ARG A 64 -0.87 1.37 18.93
N PRO A 65 -0.52 0.41 19.79
CA PRO A 65 -0.64 -0.99 19.45
C PRO A 65 -2.12 -1.34 19.32
N LYS A 66 -2.52 -1.93 18.19
CA LYS A 66 -3.93 -2.31 17.95
C LYS A 66 -4.39 -3.47 18.85
N ASN A 67 -3.44 -4.25 19.36
CA ASN A 67 -3.67 -5.47 20.12
C ASN A 67 -2.41 -5.83 20.94
N LYS A 68 -2.58 -6.62 22.02
CA LYS A 68 -1.48 -7.01 22.93
C LYS A 68 -0.30 -7.71 22.24
N TYR A 69 -0.51 -8.25 21.05
CA TYR A 69 0.47 -9.05 20.30
C TYR A 69 1.18 -8.29 19.19
N LYS A 70 0.76 -7.05 18.86
CA LYS A 70 1.42 -6.23 17.83
C LYS A 70 2.08 -5.03 18.48
N SER A 71 3.32 -4.77 18.09
CA SER A 71 4.01 -3.54 18.49
C SER A 71 3.42 -2.31 17.79
N ASP A 72 3.69 -1.13 18.35
CA ASP A 72 3.30 0.15 17.77
C ASP A 72 3.88 0.31 16.36
N ILE A 73 5.11 -0.16 16.15
CA ILE A 73 5.81 -0.09 14.87
C ILE A 73 5.16 -1.02 13.84
N GLN A 74 4.82 -2.25 14.20
CA GLN A 74 4.09 -3.14 13.29
C GLN A 74 2.72 -2.55 12.92
N SER A 75 2.01 -1.98 13.90
CA SER A 75 0.75 -1.30 13.65
C SER A 75 0.90 -0.09 12.71
N ALA A 76 2.03 0.63 12.80
CA ALA A 76 2.38 1.73 11.90
C ALA A 76 2.63 1.26 10.46
N ILE A 77 3.38 0.17 10.32
CA ILE A 77 3.72 -0.42 9.04
C ILE A 77 2.45 -0.92 8.36
N ASP A 78 1.61 -1.68 9.05
CA ASP A 78 0.36 -2.21 8.51
C ASP A 78 -0.59 -1.10 7.99
N GLU A 79 -0.55 0.08 8.61
CA GLU A 79 -1.40 1.20 8.21
C GLU A 79 -0.80 1.98 7.04
N THR A 80 0.53 2.12 7.00
CA THR A 80 1.23 2.90 5.98
C THR A 80 1.52 2.08 4.72
N ALA A 81 1.70 0.77 4.84
CA ALA A 81 1.98 -0.17 3.75
C ALA A 81 0.71 -0.80 3.16
N LYS A 82 -0.44 -0.15 3.35
CA LYS A 82 -1.68 -0.58 2.68
C LYS A 82 -1.55 -0.51 1.16
N TYR A 83 -2.42 -1.26 0.50
CA TYR A 83 -2.46 -1.34 -0.95
C TYR A 83 -2.69 0.03 -1.62
N PRO A 84 -2.04 0.29 -2.76
CA PRO A 84 -2.32 1.49 -3.55
C PRO A 84 -3.73 1.50 -4.17
N VAL A 85 -4.30 0.32 -4.42
CA VAL A 85 -5.67 0.09 -4.87
C VAL A 85 -6.19 -1.20 -4.22
N LYS A 86 -7.50 -1.30 -3.98
CA LYS A 86 -8.12 -2.57 -3.56
C LYS A 86 -9.10 -3.04 -4.62
N ASP A 87 -9.06 -4.32 -4.92
CA ASP A 87 -10.02 -5.03 -5.78
C ASP A 87 -11.48 -4.78 -5.36
N THR A 88 -11.76 -4.86 -4.06
CA THR A 88 -13.07 -4.56 -3.48
C THR A 88 -13.53 -3.11 -3.70
N ASP A 89 -12.61 -2.17 -3.96
CA ASP A 89 -12.95 -0.77 -4.19
C ASP A 89 -13.36 -0.49 -5.65
N PHE A 90 -12.92 -1.31 -6.62
CA PHE A 90 -13.21 -1.08 -8.04
C PHE A 90 -14.07 -2.16 -8.71
N MET A 91 -14.11 -3.38 -8.19
CA MET A 91 -14.92 -4.46 -8.73
C MET A 91 -16.42 -4.28 -8.42
N THR A 92 -17.26 -4.46 -9.43
CA THR A 92 -18.72 -4.43 -9.38
C THR A 92 -19.31 -5.56 -10.22
N ASP A 93 -20.63 -5.76 -10.20
CA ASP A 93 -21.31 -6.74 -11.07
C ASP A 93 -21.33 -6.34 -12.56
N ASP A 94 -20.84 -5.15 -12.89
CA ASP A 94 -20.78 -4.60 -14.26
C ASP A 94 -19.36 -4.70 -14.81
N GLU A 95 -19.17 -5.59 -15.79
CA GLU A 95 -17.88 -5.89 -16.40
C GLU A 95 -17.30 -4.69 -17.18
N GLU A 96 -18.14 -3.97 -17.93
CA GLU A 96 -17.69 -2.82 -18.73
C GLU A 96 -17.17 -1.70 -17.81
N LYS A 97 -17.87 -1.49 -16.69
CA LYS A 97 -17.46 -0.54 -15.66
C LYS A 97 -16.15 -0.94 -14.98
N ASN A 98 -15.97 -2.23 -14.71
CA ASN A 98 -14.73 -2.75 -14.11
C ASN A 98 -13.55 -2.56 -15.06
N LEU A 99 -13.71 -2.87 -16.34
CA LEU A 99 -12.68 -2.68 -17.37
C LEU A 99 -12.28 -1.22 -17.50
N LYS A 100 -13.25 -0.31 -17.50
CA LYS A 100 -12.96 1.13 -17.54
C LYS A 100 -12.18 1.60 -16.31
N ARG A 101 -12.62 1.19 -15.11
CA ARG A 101 -11.93 1.54 -13.86
C ARG A 101 -10.51 1.00 -13.83
N LEU A 102 -10.30 -0.22 -14.32
CA LEU A 102 -8.97 -0.81 -14.43
C LEU A 102 -8.09 -0.01 -15.38
N SER A 103 -8.60 0.35 -16.56
CA SER A 103 -7.89 1.18 -17.54
C SER A 103 -7.51 2.55 -16.97
N ASP A 104 -8.45 3.24 -16.31
CA ASP A 104 -8.22 4.56 -15.70
C ASP A 104 -7.15 4.48 -14.59
N LEU A 105 -7.19 3.42 -13.77
CA LEU A 105 -6.22 3.20 -12.69
C LEU A 105 -4.83 2.82 -13.25
N GLU A 106 -4.78 1.98 -14.27
CA GLU A 106 -3.53 1.61 -14.95
C GLU A 106 -2.85 2.85 -15.52
N GLU A 107 -3.55 3.63 -16.35
CA GLU A 107 -3.03 4.87 -16.94
C GLU A 107 -2.70 5.91 -15.85
N GLY A 108 -3.60 6.06 -14.87
CA GLY A 108 -3.48 7.04 -13.81
C GLY A 108 -2.37 6.76 -12.80
N LEU A 109 -1.95 5.50 -12.63
CA LEU A 109 -0.88 5.11 -11.71
C LEU A 109 0.42 4.74 -12.43
N HIS A 110 0.39 4.57 -13.75
CA HIS A 110 1.57 4.22 -14.55
C HIS A 110 2.73 5.19 -14.30
N ARG A 111 3.89 4.63 -13.92
CA ARG A 111 5.14 5.34 -13.59
C ARG A 111 4.98 6.41 -12.50
N LYS A 112 3.96 6.31 -11.65
CA LYS A 112 3.84 7.15 -10.46
C LYS A 112 4.44 6.43 -9.26
N ARG A 113 5.30 7.14 -8.53
CA ARG A 113 5.87 6.65 -7.29
C ARG A 113 4.84 6.62 -6.17
N LEU A 114 4.26 5.45 -5.90
CA LEU A 114 3.19 5.29 -4.90
C LEU A 114 3.74 5.21 -3.47
N ILE A 115 4.91 4.60 -3.30
CA ILE A 115 5.61 4.47 -2.02
C ILE A 115 6.89 5.31 -2.04
N SER A 116 7.14 6.03 -0.94
CA SER A 116 8.36 6.81 -0.78
C SER A 116 8.83 6.86 0.67
N TYR A 117 10.15 6.81 0.84
CA TYR A 117 10.83 6.90 2.13
C TYR A 117 11.55 8.25 2.26
N GLY A 118 11.41 8.87 3.43
CA GLY A 118 12.02 10.16 3.76
C GLY A 118 12.51 10.18 5.20
N GLY A 119 13.44 11.10 5.50
CA GLY A 119 14.06 11.22 6.83
C GLY A 119 14.75 9.93 7.28
N LEU A 120 14.63 9.61 8.57
CA LEU A 120 15.20 8.41 9.19
C LEU A 120 14.83 7.12 8.45
N LEU A 121 13.61 7.02 7.92
CA LEU A 121 13.16 5.84 7.20
C LEU A 121 13.90 5.64 5.87
N LYS A 122 14.36 6.71 5.22
CA LYS A 122 15.20 6.62 4.02
C LYS A 122 16.59 6.10 4.35
N GLU A 123 17.16 6.51 5.49
CA GLU A 123 18.45 6.02 5.95
C GLU A 123 18.39 4.54 6.33
N ILE A 124 17.34 4.14 7.05
CA ILE A 124 17.10 2.74 7.41
C ILE A 124 16.90 1.90 6.14
N HIS A 125 16.06 2.33 5.20
CA HIS A 125 15.85 1.62 3.93
C HIS A 125 17.17 1.39 3.17
N LYS A 126 18.04 2.39 3.10
CA LYS A 126 19.37 2.26 2.49
C LYS A 126 20.27 1.26 3.22
N LYS A 127 20.17 1.16 4.54
CA LYS A 127 20.97 0.21 5.35
C LYS A 127 20.51 -1.23 5.19
N ILE A 128 19.19 -1.44 5.05
CA ILE A 128 18.63 -2.78 4.85
C ILE A 128 18.97 -3.28 3.42
N ASN A 129 19.18 -2.35 2.46
CA ASN A 129 19.66 -2.66 1.11
C ASN A 129 18.88 -3.79 0.43
N LEU A 130 17.56 -3.76 0.59
CA LEU A 130 16.63 -4.62 -0.13
C LEU A 130 16.60 -4.20 -1.60
N ASP A 131 16.14 -5.13 -2.44
CA ASP A 131 15.94 -4.90 -3.86
C ASP A 131 14.97 -3.72 -4.12
N ASP A 132 15.00 -3.16 -5.32
CA ASP A 132 14.22 -1.98 -5.66
C ASP A 132 12.72 -2.25 -5.50
N THR A 133 11.99 -1.35 -4.82
CA THR A 133 10.56 -1.55 -4.55
C THR A 133 9.67 -1.51 -5.79
N GLU A 134 10.14 -0.95 -6.91
CA GLU A 134 9.40 -0.80 -8.16
C GLU A 134 9.90 -1.78 -9.25
N GLU A 135 11.21 -2.06 -9.29
CA GLU A 135 11.83 -2.94 -10.31
C GLU A 135 12.39 -4.25 -9.73
N GLY A 136 12.18 -4.51 -8.44
CA GLY A 136 12.75 -5.66 -7.76
C GLY A 136 12.22 -6.98 -8.28
N ASP A 137 13.08 -7.99 -8.24
CA ASP A 137 12.76 -9.35 -8.64
C ASP A 137 11.83 -10.00 -7.60
N LEU A 138 10.53 -10.04 -7.93
CA LEU A 138 9.51 -10.69 -7.10
C LEU A 138 9.43 -12.22 -7.31
N ILE A 139 10.27 -12.78 -8.18
CA ILE A 139 10.29 -14.20 -8.53
C ILE A 139 11.38 -14.92 -7.72
N HIS A 140 12.53 -14.28 -7.51
CA HIS A 140 13.66 -14.83 -6.75
C HIS A 140 13.88 -14.05 -5.46
N THR A 141 12.95 -14.20 -4.51
CA THR A 141 12.96 -13.43 -3.24
C THR A 141 13.72 -14.10 -2.10
N ASP A 142 14.12 -15.37 -2.26
CA ASP A 142 14.98 -16.07 -1.30
C ASP A 142 16.43 -16.04 -1.81
N ASP A 143 17.40 -15.83 -0.89
CA ASP A 143 18.80 -16.21 -1.16
C ASP A 143 18.77 -17.64 -1.68
N ASP A 144 19.46 -17.93 -2.80
CA ASP A 144 19.54 -19.26 -3.44
C ASP A 144 20.00 -20.36 -2.43
N GLU A 145 19.13 -20.78 -1.51
CA GLU A 145 19.19 -22.08 -0.91
C GLU A 145 18.84 -23.01 -2.05
N LYS A 146 19.88 -23.58 -2.66
CA LYS A 146 19.77 -24.80 -3.44
C LYS A 146 19.04 -25.81 -2.58
N ALA A 147 17.72 -25.89 -2.73
CA ALA A 147 16.93 -26.98 -2.24
C ALA A 147 17.39 -28.22 -3.03
N ASP A 148 18.29 -28.99 -2.42
CA ASP A 148 18.41 -30.41 -2.71
C ASP A 148 17.10 -31.07 -2.24
N GLU A 149 16.02 -30.89 -3.01
CA GLU A 149 14.81 -31.68 -2.87
C GLU A 149 14.36 -32.09 -4.28
N ASP A 150 14.53 -33.38 -4.57
CA ASP A 150 13.89 -34.09 -5.69
C ASP A 150 12.35 -34.01 -5.52
N GLY A 151 11.79 -32.84 -5.78
CA GLY A 151 10.35 -32.59 -5.75
C GLY A 151 9.71 -33.05 -7.04
N PHE A 152 9.06 -34.21 -7.02
CA PHE A 152 8.26 -34.67 -8.15
C PHE A 152 6.99 -33.82 -8.27
N SER A 153 6.87 -33.03 -9.35
CA SER A 153 5.63 -32.32 -9.70
C SER A 153 4.64 -33.28 -10.36
N ILE A 154 3.47 -33.47 -9.75
CA ILE A 154 2.36 -34.21 -10.38
C ILE A 154 1.37 -33.19 -10.95
N ILE A 155 1.20 -33.18 -12.28
CA ILE A 155 0.25 -32.30 -12.96
C ILE A 155 -1.04 -33.07 -13.24
N ALA A 156 -2.14 -32.66 -12.60
CA ALA A 156 -3.46 -33.20 -12.86
C ALA A 156 -4.26 -32.25 -13.77
N MET A 157 -4.72 -32.76 -14.91
CA MET A 157 -5.52 -32.03 -15.88
C MET A 157 -6.99 -32.45 -15.81
N TRP A 158 -7.93 -31.51 -15.90
CA TRP A 158 -9.36 -31.79 -15.90
C TRP A 158 -9.84 -32.26 -17.28
N ASN A 159 -10.50 -33.43 -17.35
CA ASN A 159 -11.18 -33.88 -18.56
C ASN A 159 -12.68 -33.59 -18.47
N TRP A 160 -13.17 -32.73 -19.36
CA TRP A 160 -14.57 -32.31 -19.35
C TRP A 160 -15.54 -33.41 -19.81
N GLU A 161 -15.14 -34.30 -20.73
CA GLU A 161 -15.95 -35.43 -21.20
C GLU A 161 -16.14 -36.48 -20.11
N ARG A 162 -15.09 -36.72 -19.33
CA ARG A 162 -15.09 -37.72 -18.24
C ARG A 162 -15.47 -37.13 -16.88
N LYS A 163 -15.60 -35.81 -16.78
CA LYS A 163 -15.85 -35.04 -15.54
C LYS A 163 -14.93 -35.47 -14.39
N ASN A 164 -13.65 -35.70 -14.69
CA ASN A 164 -12.68 -36.11 -13.69
C ASN A 164 -11.27 -35.62 -14.04
N TYR A 165 -10.38 -35.54 -13.05
CA TYR A 165 -8.97 -35.21 -13.21
C TYR A 165 -8.16 -36.44 -13.64
N PHE A 166 -7.18 -36.24 -14.51
CA PHE A 166 -6.21 -37.24 -14.90
C PHE A 166 -4.79 -36.70 -14.67
N ILE A 167 -3.92 -37.55 -14.13
CA ILE A 167 -2.51 -37.22 -13.96
C ILE A 167 -1.84 -37.39 -15.32
N LYS A 168 -1.13 -36.36 -15.76
CA LYS A 168 -0.27 -36.42 -16.93
C LYS A 168 1.14 -36.69 -16.42
N GLU A 169 1.68 -37.85 -16.77
CA GLU A 169 3.13 -38.12 -16.64
C GLU A 169 3.94 -37.17 -17.51
#